data_AF-A0A382C6G6-F1
#
_entry.id   AF-A0A382C6G6-F1
#
_cell.length_a   1.000
_cell.length_b   1.000
_cell.length_c   1.000
_cell.angle_alpha   90.00
_cell.angle_beta   90.00
_cell.angle_gamma   90.00
#
_symmetry.space_group_name_H-M   'P 1'
#
loop_
_entity.id
_entity.type
_entity.pdbx_description
1 polymer ?
#
loop_
_entity_poly.entity_id
_entity_poly.type
_entity_poly.pdbx_seq_one_letter_code
_entity_poly.pdbx_strand_id
1 'polypeptide(L)'
;MFSNFSYKDGKGNLTQIPVMYGDITRQVGHIIRDNSENKIPSAPRISVYVTGLAMDRTRTADATYVGKIHLRERAYDSSNEEYLNTQGQNYTVERLMPTPFNLDVNVDIWSTNTEQKLQIIEQILTLFNPSLEIQTTDNYIDWTSLSVVNLENIQFSTRSIPIGTESEIDVGQLTFQTPIWLSPPAKVKKLGVITAIVMSIFDETKGTIDLGDSQPELKAHDDSESQDLKGDPVTGKSFKTDTVALAITTYKDYDAIVTNNIVVLGDKGIAGEINWRTVLESLPGEYIAGLSKIYLNRLDLGSVIGTIALNDLDETQLIVNWDTDTIPTNSIFVGPAITKGTIDYIIDPTRTNPTDLKQSGIRVLLLGDIGADINTDGADAWKDTSGNDLVASTNDIIEWDNNAWTIVFNASENDGSDSTVDIKYATNLNTGIQYKWDGTAWTLSF
;
A
#
# COMPACT_ATOMS: atom_id res chain seq x y z
N MET A 1 -4.51 -35.51 -15.88
CA MET A 1 -5.51 -36.59 -15.96
C MET A 1 -5.11 -37.67 -16.96
N PHE A 2 -4.95 -37.36 -18.26
CA PHE A 2 -4.74 -38.39 -19.28
C PHE A 2 -3.30 -38.89 -19.45
N SER A 3 -2.36 -38.37 -18.65
CA SER A 3 -0.98 -38.86 -18.58
C SER A 3 -0.90 -40.17 -17.80
N ASN A 4 -0.01 -41.07 -18.22
CA ASN A 4 0.37 -42.30 -17.50
C ASN A 4 -0.51 -43.55 -17.76
N PHE A 5 -1.33 -43.55 -18.82
CA PHE A 5 -1.94 -44.79 -19.31
C PHE A 5 -0.91 -45.66 -20.02
N SER A 6 -1.04 -46.98 -19.88
CA SER A 6 -0.19 -47.96 -20.53
C SER A 6 -1.01 -49.00 -21.27
N TYR A 7 -0.44 -49.58 -22.33
CA TYR A 7 -1.02 -50.72 -23.03
C TYR A 7 -0.05 -51.90 -22.98
N LYS A 8 -0.60 -53.11 -23.07
CA LYS A 8 0.16 -54.34 -23.15
C LYS A 8 0.41 -54.67 -24.61
N ASP A 9 1.68 -54.70 -25.01
CA ASP A 9 2.08 -55.15 -26.34
C ASP A 9 1.87 -56.68 -26.50
N GLY A 10 1.85 -57.20 -27.72
CA GLY A 10 1.71 -58.64 -28.02
C GLY A 10 2.80 -59.51 -27.39
N LYS A 11 3.92 -58.91 -26.95
CA LYS A 11 5.00 -59.56 -26.20
C LYS A 11 4.81 -59.52 -24.67
N GLY A 12 3.71 -58.95 -24.19
CA GLY A 12 3.36 -58.86 -22.78
C GLY A 12 4.01 -57.71 -22.01
N ASN A 13 4.80 -56.87 -22.67
CA ASN A 13 5.42 -55.69 -22.05
C ASN A 13 4.42 -54.52 -21.96
N LEU A 14 4.43 -53.82 -20.82
CA LEU A 14 3.65 -52.60 -20.61
C LEU A 14 4.42 -51.41 -21.17
N THR A 15 3.83 -50.71 -22.13
CA THR A 15 4.39 -49.50 -22.72
C THR A 15 3.50 -48.31 -22.41
N GLN A 16 4.07 -47.23 -21.89
CA GLN A 16 3.35 -46.00 -21.60
C GLN A 16 3.01 -45.25 -22.89
N ILE A 17 1.79 -44.74 -22.97
CA ILE A 17 1.30 -44.04 -24.16
C ILE A 17 1.70 -42.57 -24.09
N PRO A 18 2.34 -42.02 -25.14
CA PRO A 18 2.66 -40.61 -25.19
C PRO A 18 1.38 -39.77 -25.33
N VAL A 19 1.32 -38.70 -24.55
CA VAL A 19 0.23 -37.71 -24.58
C VAL A 19 0.79 -36.38 -25.10
N MET A 20 0.10 -35.79 -26.07
CA MET A 20 0.45 -34.50 -26.66
C MET A 20 -0.70 -33.50 -26.53
N TYR A 21 -0.38 -32.21 -26.45
CA TYR A 21 -1.36 -31.14 -26.48
C TYR A 21 -1.35 -30.47 -27.86
N GLY A 22 -2.51 -30.45 -28.53
CA GLY A 22 -2.71 -29.81 -29.82
C GLY A 22 -3.40 -30.70 -30.85
N ASP A 23 -4.17 -30.10 -31.76
CA ASP A 23 -4.85 -30.83 -32.83
C ASP A 23 -3.82 -31.55 -33.72
N ILE A 24 -3.94 -32.89 -33.78
CA ILE A 24 -2.99 -33.70 -34.54
C ILE A 24 -3.15 -33.49 -36.04
N THR A 25 -4.25 -32.94 -36.57
CA THR A 25 -4.39 -32.68 -38.02
C THR A 25 -3.22 -31.87 -38.61
N ARG A 26 -2.66 -30.93 -37.84
CA ARG A 26 -1.51 -30.11 -38.23
C ARG A 26 -0.16 -30.83 -38.14
N GLN A 27 -0.02 -31.80 -37.22
CA GLN A 27 1.19 -32.64 -37.10
C GLN A 27 1.12 -33.89 -38.00
N VAL A 28 -0.08 -34.34 -38.35
CA VAL A 28 -0.38 -35.46 -39.24
C VAL A 28 -0.05 -35.12 -40.68
N GLY A 29 -0.21 -33.86 -41.11
CA GLY A 29 0.32 -33.42 -42.40
C GLY A 29 1.84 -33.62 -42.53
N HIS A 30 2.59 -33.54 -41.43
CA HIS A 30 4.03 -33.78 -41.41
C HIS A 30 4.35 -35.28 -41.31
N ILE A 31 3.59 -36.03 -40.51
CA ILE A 31 3.80 -37.47 -40.31
C ILE A 31 3.34 -38.28 -41.52
N ILE A 32 2.25 -37.92 -42.20
CA ILE A 32 1.83 -38.53 -43.48
C ILE A 32 2.82 -38.19 -44.59
N ARG A 33 3.44 -37.00 -44.57
CA ARG A 33 4.46 -36.59 -45.55
C ARG A 33 5.82 -37.24 -45.32
N ASP A 34 6.14 -37.55 -44.06
CA ASP A 34 7.30 -38.36 -43.66
C ASP A 34 7.01 -39.87 -43.68
N ASN A 35 5.75 -40.29 -43.91
CA ASN A 35 5.35 -41.68 -44.08
C ASN A 35 5.64 -42.14 -45.51
N SER A 36 6.93 -42.15 -45.86
CA SER A 36 7.44 -43.09 -46.86
C SER A 36 7.16 -44.50 -46.34
N GLU A 37 6.74 -45.41 -47.22
CA GLU A 37 6.28 -46.80 -47.04
C GLU A 37 7.13 -47.70 -46.10
N ASN A 38 8.25 -47.20 -45.57
CA ASN A 38 9.24 -47.92 -44.77
C ASN A 38 9.36 -47.45 -43.31
N LYS A 39 8.52 -46.50 -42.83
CA LYS A 39 8.55 -46.03 -41.44
C LYS A 39 7.24 -46.37 -40.73
N ILE A 40 7.33 -47.28 -39.75
CA ILE A 40 6.19 -47.75 -38.96
C ILE A 40 5.47 -46.55 -38.29
N PRO A 41 4.13 -46.45 -38.40
CA PRO A 41 3.37 -45.36 -37.78
C PRO A 41 3.55 -45.33 -36.26
N SER A 42 3.78 -44.15 -35.69
CA SER A 42 4.09 -43.94 -34.26
C SER A 42 2.85 -44.01 -33.34
N ALA A 43 1.93 -44.94 -33.60
CA ALA A 43 0.77 -45.21 -32.76
C ALA A 43 1.08 -46.40 -31.83
N PRO A 44 0.52 -46.47 -30.61
CA PRO A 44 -0.57 -45.64 -30.09
C PRO A 44 -0.12 -44.31 -29.46
N ARG A 45 -0.98 -43.29 -29.54
CA ARG A 45 -0.79 -41.96 -28.92
C ARG A 45 -2.13 -41.32 -28.56
N ILE A 46 -2.11 -40.43 -27.57
CA ILE A 46 -3.27 -39.64 -27.16
C ILE A 46 -2.98 -38.18 -27.47
N SER A 47 -3.92 -37.47 -28.08
CA SER A 47 -3.88 -36.01 -28.17
C SER A 47 -5.05 -35.37 -27.46
N VAL A 48 -4.77 -34.24 -26.82
CA VAL A 48 -5.75 -33.41 -26.14
C VAL A 48 -5.72 -32.02 -26.74
N TYR A 49 -6.86 -31.47 -27.12
CA TYR A 49 -6.96 -30.11 -27.60
C TYR A 49 -8.29 -29.47 -27.23
N VAL A 50 -8.28 -28.15 -27.14
CA VAL A 50 -9.49 -27.35 -26.88
C VAL A 50 -10.24 -27.17 -28.20
N THR A 51 -11.52 -27.52 -28.20
CA THR A 51 -12.40 -27.42 -29.36
C THR A 51 -13.27 -26.17 -29.28
N GLY A 52 -13.69 -25.80 -28.08
CA GLY A 52 -14.60 -24.68 -27.86
C GLY A 52 -14.42 -24.06 -26.49
N LEU A 53 -14.69 -22.75 -26.42
CA LEU A 53 -14.84 -22.01 -25.18
C LEU A 53 -16.11 -21.17 -25.30
N ALA A 54 -17.13 -21.53 -24.55
CA ALA A 54 -18.42 -20.84 -24.56
C ALA A 54 -18.72 -20.25 -23.18
N MET A 55 -19.33 -19.07 -23.13
CA MET A 55 -19.76 -18.49 -21.85
C MET A 55 -20.98 -19.25 -21.32
N ASP A 56 -20.93 -19.67 -20.06
CA ASP A 56 -22.08 -20.33 -19.43
C ASP A 56 -23.05 -19.29 -18.87
N ARG A 57 -24.13 -19.04 -19.61
CA ARG A 57 -25.17 -18.08 -19.25
C ARG A 57 -25.99 -18.49 -18.03
N THR A 58 -26.03 -19.78 -17.69
CA THR A 58 -26.82 -20.29 -16.55
C THR A 58 -26.15 -20.00 -15.20
N ARG A 59 -24.81 -19.91 -15.20
CA ARG A 59 -23.98 -19.59 -14.03
C ARG A 59 -23.54 -18.13 -13.97
N THR A 60 -23.89 -17.35 -14.99
CA THR A 60 -23.59 -15.92 -15.05
C THR A 60 -24.46 -15.19 -14.03
N ALA A 61 -23.85 -14.72 -12.95
CA ALA A 61 -24.46 -13.76 -12.04
C ALA A 61 -23.96 -12.34 -12.34
N ASP A 62 -24.45 -11.36 -11.58
CA ASP A 62 -24.07 -9.96 -11.73
C ASP A 62 -22.55 -9.78 -11.59
N ALA A 63 -21.92 -9.20 -12.61
CA ALA A 63 -20.48 -8.95 -12.66
C ALA A 63 -19.99 -7.97 -11.59
N THR A 64 -20.91 -7.21 -10.96
CA THR A 64 -20.60 -6.29 -9.85
C THR A 64 -20.71 -6.93 -8.47
N TYR A 65 -21.11 -8.22 -8.39
CA TYR A 65 -21.27 -8.90 -7.12
C TYR A 65 -19.91 -9.14 -6.45
N VAL A 66 -19.72 -8.53 -5.28
CA VAL A 66 -18.57 -8.73 -4.40
C VAL A 66 -18.98 -9.61 -3.23
N GLY A 67 -18.44 -10.83 -3.18
CA GLY A 67 -18.61 -11.73 -2.06
C GLY A 67 -17.66 -11.36 -0.93
N LYS A 68 -18.19 -11.08 0.27
CA LYS A 68 -17.39 -10.83 1.48
C LYS A 68 -17.47 -12.03 2.40
N ILE A 69 -16.32 -12.63 2.69
CA ILE A 69 -16.20 -13.71 3.68
C ILE A 69 -15.29 -13.22 4.81
N HIS A 70 -15.80 -13.35 6.03
CA HIS A 70 -15.07 -13.01 7.24
C HIS A 70 -14.31 -14.24 7.70
N LEU A 71 -12.98 -14.14 7.74
CA LEU A 71 -12.09 -15.17 8.26
C LEU A 71 -11.58 -14.78 9.63
N ARG A 72 -11.43 -15.79 10.48
CA ARG A 72 -10.71 -15.68 11.74
C ARG A 72 -9.59 -16.71 11.72
N GLU A 73 -8.35 -16.25 11.74
CA GLU A 73 -7.21 -17.14 11.88
C GLU A 73 -6.96 -17.47 13.36
N ARG A 74 -6.28 -18.58 13.59
CA ARG A 74 -5.76 -18.94 14.91
C ARG A 74 -4.41 -18.27 15.07
N ALA A 75 -4.11 -17.74 16.27
CA ALA A 75 -2.80 -17.14 16.53
C ALA A 75 -1.69 -18.20 16.33
N TYR A 76 -0.65 -17.85 15.57
CA TYR A 76 0.49 -18.73 15.32
C TYR A 76 1.61 -18.38 16.29
N ASP A 77 2.07 -19.36 17.07
CA ASP A 77 3.23 -19.22 17.94
C ASP A 77 4.50 -19.59 17.17
N SER A 78 5.32 -18.59 16.84
CA SER A 78 6.58 -18.77 16.12
C SER A 78 7.67 -19.48 16.92
N SER A 79 7.49 -19.68 18.24
CA SER A 79 8.48 -20.38 19.08
C SER A 79 8.24 -21.88 19.13
N ASN A 80 6.97 -22.31 19.06
CA ASN A 80 6.59 -23.73 19.11
C ASN A 80 6.09 -24.27 17.75
N GLU A 81 6.03 -23.42 16.72
CA GLU A 81 5.48 -23.72 15.39
C GLU A 81 4.03 -24.25 15.42
N GLU A 82 3.26 -23.87 16.44
CA GLU A 82 1.89 -24.38 16.67
C GLU A 82 0.83 -23.27 16.55
N TYR A 83 -0.37 -23.66 16.10
CA TYR A 83 -1.55 -22.78 16.11
C TYR A 83 -2.25 -22.84 17.47
N LEU A 84 -2.21 -21.75 18.22
CA LEU A 84 -2.87 -21.60 19.52
C LEU A 84 -4.41 -21.62 19.36
N ASN A 85 -5.12 -21.95 20.44
CA ASN A 85 -6.59 -21.85 20.50
C ASN A 85 -7.08 -20.41 20.77
N THR A 86 -6.16 -19.44 20.79
CA THR A 86 -6.48 -18.02 20.94
C THR A 86 -6.80 -17.41 19.58
N GLN A 87 -7.68 -16.40 19.59
CA GLN A 87 -8.09 -15.71 18.39
C GLN A 87 -6.89 -14.95 17.80
N GLY A 88 -6.53 -15.28 16.56
CA GLY A 88 -5.52 -14.59 15.78
C GLY A 88 -6.12 -13.46 14.95
N GLN A 89 -5.47 -13.15 13.83
CA GLN A 89 -5.88 -12.05 12.97
C GLN A 89 -7.23 -12.32 12.31
N ASN A 90 -8.09 -11.30 12.26
CA ASN A 90 -9.36 -11.35 11.55
C ASN A 90 -9.18 -10.65 10.21
N TYR A 91 -9.50 -11.32 9.10
CA TYR A 91 -9.41 -10.73 7.78
C TYR A 91 -10.75 -10.83 7.06
N THR A 92 -11.16 -9.73 6.44
CA THR A 92 -12.24 -9.75 5.44
C THR A 92 -11.58 -9.87 4.08
N VAL A 93 -11.77 -11.01 3.43
CA VAL A 93 -11.29 -11.20 2.05
C VAL A 93 -12.45 -10.86 1.12
N GLU A 94 -12.28 -9.79 0.35
CA GLU A 94 -13.18 -9.45 -0.74
C GLU A 94 -12.79 -10.25 -1.98
N ARG A 95 -13.75 -10.97 -2.55
CA ARG A 95 -13.55 -11.77 -3.76
C ARG A 95 -14.44 -11.23 -4.88
N LEU A 96 -13.85 -11.02 -6.05
CA LEU A 96 -14.56 -10.69 -7.28
C LEU A 96 -15.06 -11.98 -7.90
N MET A 97 -16.37 -12.06 -8.18
CA MET A 97 -16.93 -13.25 -8.80
C MET A 97 -16.26 -13.50 -10.17
N PRO A 98 -15.65 -14.67 -10.40
CA PRO A 98 -15.05 -14.98 -11.69
C PRO A 98 -16.12 -15.16 -12.76
N THR A 99 -15.73 -14.98 -14.02
CA THR A 99 -16.61 -15.21 -15.16
C THR A 99 -16.68 -16.69 -15.51
N PRO A 100 -17.88 -17.31 -15.62
CA PRO A 100 -18.02 -18.73 -15.91
C PRO A 100 -17.92 -19.03 -17.41
N PHE A 101 -17.15 -20.07 -17.75
CA PHE A 101 -17.05 -20.60 -19.10
C PHE A 101 -17.23 -22.12 -19.10
N ASN A 102 -17.78 -22.66 -20.17
CA ASN A 102 -17.73 -24.07 -20.51
C ASN A 102 -16.58 -24.28 -21.50
N LEU A 103 -15.61 -25.10 -21.08
CA LEU A 103 -14.48 -25.51 -21.90
C LEU A 103 -14.78 -26.88 -22.51
N ASP A 104 -14.82 -26.94 -23.83
CA ASP A 104 -14.97 -28.19 -24.57
C ASP A 104 -13.58 -28.69 -25.01
N VAL A 105 -13.22 -29.88 -24.54
CA VAL A 105 -11.93 -30.52 -24.79
C VAL A 105 -12.17 -31.84 -25.50
N ASN A 106 -11.51 -32.03 -26.64
CA ASN A 106 -11.49 -33.32 -27.31
C ASN A 106 -10.20 -34.07 -26.98
N VAL A 107 -10.34 -35.37 -26.78
CA VAL A 107 -9.26 -36.32 -26.60
C VAL A 107 -9.33 -37.36 -27.71
N ASP A 108 -8.33 -37.32 -28.59
CA ASP A 108 -8.22 -38.24 -29.72
C ASP A 108 -7.22 -39.35 -29.39
N ILE A 109 -7.70 -40.59 -29.41
CA ILE A 109 -6.93 -41.81 -29.16
C ILE A 109 -6.61 -42.46 -30.51
N TRP A 110 -5.33 -42.48 -30.84
CA TRP A 110 -4.83 -43.05 -32.09
C TRP A 110 -4.28 -44.45 -31.81
N SER A 111 -4.73 -45.43 -32.59
CA SER A 111 -4.35 -46.83 -32.41
C SER A 111 -4.22 -47.54 -33.77
N THR A 112 -3.33 -48.53 -33.84
CA THR A 112 -3.17 -49.39 -35.03
C THR A 112 -4.00 -50.67 -34.93
N ASN A 113 -4.36 -51.10 -33.71
CA ASN A 113 -5.16 -52.27 -33.45
C ASN A 113 -6.32 -51.95 -32.49
N THR A 114 -7.49 -52.54 -32.76
CA THR A 114 -8.68 -52.51 -31.89
C THR A 114 -8.38 -52.94 -30.46
N GLU A 115 -7.51 -53.94 -30.25
CA GLU A 115 -7.19 -54.41 -28.89
C GLU A 115 -6.45 -53.36 -28.07
N GLN A 116 -5.47 -52.67 -28.66
CA GLN A 116 -4.79 -51.55 -28.02
C GLN A 116 -5.78 -50.42 -27.68
N LYS A 117 -6.71 -50.13 -28.61
CA LYS A 117 -7.74 -49.11 -28.40
C LYS A 117 -8.65 -49.45 -27.23
N LEU A 118 -9.11 -50.70 -27.14
CA LEU A 118 -9.97 -51.16 -26.05
C LEU A 118 -9.27 -51.11 -24.69
N GLN A 119 -8.00 -51.54 -24.62
CA GLN A 119 -7.21 -51.46 -23.37
C GLN A 119 -7.08 -50.02 -22.86
N ILE A 120 -6.93 -49.04 -23.76
CA ILE A 120 -6.80 -47.62 -23.42
C ILE A 120 -8.14 -47.04 -23.01
N ILE A 121 -9.19 -47.28 -23.81
CA ILE A 121 -10.53 -46.75 -23.58
C ILE A 121 -11.11 -47.30 -22.27
N GLU A 122 -10.91 -48.58 -21.94
CA GLU A 122 -11.42 -49.18 -20.70
C GLU A 122 -10.83 -48.51 -19.44
N GLN A 123 -9.52 -48.22 -19.45
CA GLN A 123 -8.86 -47.51 -18.34
C GLN A 123 -9.39 -46.08 -18.16
N ILE A 124 -9.81 -45.42 -19.25
CA ILE A 124 -10.35 -44.07 -19.20
C ILE A 124 -11.82 -44.09 -18.77
N LEU A 125 -12.65 -44.91 -19.41
CA LEU A 125 -14.10 -44.91 -19.18
C LEU A 125 -14.49 -45.37 -17.77
N THR A 126 -13.70 -46.23 -17.13
CA THR A 126 -13.96 -46.68 -15.75
C THR A 126 -13.77 -45.57 -14.71
N LEU A 127 -13.07 -44.48 -15.05
CA LEU A 127 -12.89 -43.33 -14.16
C LEU A 127 -14.08 -42.37 -14.18
N PHE A 128 -14.94 -42.44 -15.21
CA PHE A 128 -16.06 -41.53 -15.39
C PHE A 128 -17.38 -42.24 -15.12
N ASN A 129 -18.18 -41.67 -14.23
CA ASN A 129 -19.57 -42.05 -14.06
C ASN A 129 -20.45 -40.80 -14.11
N PRO A 130 -21.12 -40.58 -15.25
CA PRO A 130 -20.78 -39.61 -16.32
C PRO A 130 -19.84 -38.42 -16.03
N SER A 131 -19.56 -38.08 -14.78
CA SER A 131 -18.67 -36.98 -14.39
C SER A 131 -17.54 -37.43 -13.45
N LEU A 132 -16.49 -36.62 -13.38
CA LEU A 132 -15.40 -36.75 -12.42
C LEU A 132 -15.15 -35.38 -11.77
N GLU A 133 -15.10 -35.34 -10.45
CA GLU A 133 -14.79 -34.12 -9.69
C GLU A 133 -13.30 -34.10 -9.32
N ILE A 134 -12.67 -32.95 -9.54
CA ILE A 134 -11.26 -32.71 -9.25
C ILE A 134 -11.16 -31.47 -8.37
N GLN A 135 -10.52 -31.64 -7.22
CA GLN A 135 -10.16 -30.52 -6.36
C GLN A 135 -8.72 -30.07 -6.69
N THR A 136 -8.56 -28.83 -7.15
CA THR A 136 -7.27 -28.27 -7.58
C THR A 136 -6.50 -27.62 -6.44
N THR A 137 -7.21 -27.09 -5.44
CA THR A 137 -6.62 -26.43 -4.27
C THR A 137 -7.41 -26.75 -3.00
N ASP A 138 -6.71 -26.86 -1.88
CA ASP A 138 -7.31 -27.01 -0.54
C ASP A 138 -7.77 -25.68 0.06
N ASN A 139 -7.58 -24.58 -0.69
CA ASN A 139 -8.03 -23.28 -0.28
C ASN A 139 -9.56 -23.15 -0.43
N TYR A 140 -10.29 -23.26 0.68
CA TYR A 140 -11.75 -23.01 0.72
C TYR A 140 -12.14 -21.58 0.34
N ILE A 141 -11.16 -20.67 0.26
CA ILE A 141 -11.35 -19.28 -0.16
C ILE A 141 -11.41 -19.16 -1.69
N ASP A 142 -11.02 -20.21 -2.42
CA ASP A 142 -11.03 -20.19 -3.87
C ASP A 142 -12.32 -20.78 -4.43
N TRP A 143 -13.06 -19.98 -5.21
CA TRP A 143 -14.25 -20.44 -5.95
C TRP A 143 -13.91 -21.43 -7.08
N THR A 144 -12.66 -21.48 -7.53
CA THR A 144 -12.19 -22.35 -8.61
C THR A 144 -11.63 -23.68 -8.11
N SER A 145 -11.69 -23.92 -6.79
CA SER A 145 -11.15 -25.10 -6.13
C SER A 145 -11.76 -26.41 -6.60
N LEU A 146 -13.05 -26.41 -6.95
CA LEU A 146 -13.75 -27.58 -7.47
C LEU A 146 -13.99 -27.42 -8.98
N SER A 147 -13.38 -28.32 -9.76
CA SER A 147 -13.61 -28.44 -11.19
C SER A 147 -14.26 -29.79 -11.47
N VAL A 148 -15.32 -29.80 -12.28
CA VAL A 148 -16.01 -31.03 -12.69
C VAL A 148 -15.72 -31.28 -14.15
N VAL A 149 -15.38 -32.50 -14.52
CA VAL A 149 -15.15 -32.92 -15.91
C VAL A 149 -16.24 -33.89 -16.30
N ASN A 150 -17.07 -33.52 -17.27
CA ASN A 150 -18.15 -34.36 -17.78
C ASN A 150 -17.71 -35.04 -19.08
N LEU A 151 -18.05 -36.32 -19.23
CA LEU A 151 -17.91 -37.04 -20.50
C LEU A 151 -19.22 -36.92 -21.28
N GLU A 152 -19.22 -36.11 -22.35
CA GLU A 152 -20.43 -35.79 -23.12
C GLU A 152 -20.67 -36.78 -24.26
N ASN A 153 -19.61 -37.10 -25.01
CA ASN A 153 -19.74 -37.93 -26.20
C ASN A 153 -18.53 -38.85 -26.38
N ILE A 154 -18.81 -40.03 -26.93
CA ILE A 154 -17.82 -41.07 -27.21
C ILE A 154 -18.02 -41.51 -28.67
N GLN A 155 -17.10 -41.12 -29.54
CA GLN A 155 -17.03 -41.63 -30.90
C GLN A 155 -15.94 -42.73 -30.97
N PHE A 156 -16.37 -43.99 -31.05
CA PHE A 156 -15.45 -45.12 -31.00
C PHE A 156 -14.50 -45.22 -32.21
N SER A 157 -14.93 -44.80 -33.40
CA SER A 157 -14.12 -44.78 -34.61
C SER A 157 -14.58 -43.69 -35.57
N THR A 158 -13.64 -43.08 -36.28
CA THR A 158 -13.84 -42.11 -37.36
C THR A 158 -13.71 -42.74 -38.75
N ARG A 159 -13.44 -44.06 -38.83
CA ARG A 159 -13.31 -44.77 -40.11
C ARG A 159 -14.66 -44.79 -40.85
N SER A 160 -14.71 -44.21 -42.03
CA SER A 160 -15.84 -44.35 -42.95
C SER A 160 -15.72 -45.66 -43.72
N ILE A 161 -16.81 -46.44 -43.76
CA ILE A 161 -16.90 -47.65 -44.57
C ILE A 161 -17.57 -47.24 -45.89
N PRO A 162 -16.79 -46.95 -46.95
CA PRO A 162 -16.54 -47.94 -48.00
C PRO A 162 -15.08 -48.02 -48.49
N ILE A 163 -14.72 -49.19 -49.02
CA ILE A 163 -13.42 -49.59 -49.62
C ILE A 163 -12.90 -48.54 -50.61
N GLY A 164 -11.74 -47.94 -50.34
CA GLY A 164 -11.05 -47.07 -51.31
C GLY A 164 -9.92 -46.21 -50.75
N THR A 165 -9.92 -45.92 -49.45
CA THR A 165 -8.82 -45.21 -48.77
C THR A 165 -8.56 -45.87 -47.41
N GLU A 166 -7.78 -46.95 -47.38
CA GLU A 166 -7.38 -47.58 -46.13
C GLU A 166 -6.42 -46.64 -45.38
N SER A 167 -6.92 -45.95 -44.37
CA SER A 167 -6.07 -45.42 -43.30
C SER A 167 -5.76 -46.57 -42.34
N GLU A 168 -4.49 -46.96 -42.23
CA GLU A 168 -4.02 -47.99 -41.30
C GLU A 168 -4.31 -47.62 -39.83
N ILE A 169 -4.53 -46.34 -39.53
CA ILE A 169 -4.75 -45.83 -38.17
C ILE A 169 -6.25 -45.67 -37.91
N ASP A 170 -6.70 -46.11 -36.73
CA ASP A 170 -8.03 -45.87 -36.19
C ASP A 170 -7.97 -44.78 -35.11
N VAL A 171 -8.92 -43.85 -35.14
CA VAL A 171 -9.03 -42.74 -34.19
C VAL A 171 -10.37 -42.81 -33.48
N GLY A 172 -10.33 -43.00 -32.17
CA GLY A 172 -11.47 -42.80 -31.28
C GLY A 172 -11.42 -41.42 -30.65
N GLN A 173 -12.54 -40.73 -30.58
CA GLN A 173 -12.63 -39.35 -30.08
C GLN A 173 -13.56 -39.32 -28.87
N LEU A 174 -13.06 -38.76 -27.77
CA LEU A 174 -13.81 -38.52 -26.54
C LEU A 174 -13.98 -37.01 -26.36
N THR A 175 -15.21 -36.55 -26.18
CA THR A 175 -15.52 -35.14 -25.95
C THR A 175 -15.84 -34.93 -24.47
N PHE A 176 -15.06 -34.07 -23.83
CA PHE A 176 -15.23 -33.66 -22.45
C PHE A 176 -15.70 -32.22 -22.37
N GLN A 177 -16.61 -31.96 -21.46
CA GLN A 177 -17.05 -30.61 -21.11
C GLN A 177 -16.66 -30.33 -19.66
N THR A 178 -15.88 -29.27 -19.45
CA THR A 178 -15.44 -28.83 -18.12
C THR A 178 -15.90 -27.40 -17.89
N PRO A 179 -16.84 -27.13 -16.97
CA PRO A 179 -17.07 -25.78 -16.52
C PRO A 179 -15.85 -25.24 -15.76
N ILE A 180 -15.33 -24.11 -16.22
CA ILE A 180 -14.21 -23.39 -15.64
C ILE A 180 -14.62 -21.96 -15.27
N TRP A 181 -13.81 -21.34 -14.43
CA TRP A 181 -13.95 -19.96 -14.02
C TRP A 181 -12.70 -19.18 -14.43
N LEU A 182 -12.88 -18.02 -15.05
CA LEU A 182 -11.78 -17.13 -15.41
C LEU A 182 -11.92 -15.82 -14.65
N SER A 183 -10.88 -15.43 -13.91
CA SER A 183 -10.77 -14.15 -13.20
C SER A 183 -9.50 -13.42 -13.59
N PRO A 184 -9.51 -12.07 -13.55
CA PRO A 184 -8.28 -11.31 -13.56
C PRO A 184 -7.47 -11.58 -12.27
N PRO A 185 -6.13 -11.38 -12.27
CA PRO A 185 -5.31 -11.57 -11.09
C PRO A 185 -5.84 -10.79 -9.88
N ALA A 186 -6.06 -11.48 -8.75
CA ALA A 186 -6.60 -10.86 -7.54
C ALA A 186 -5.51 -10.06 -6.82
N LYS A 187 -5.78 -8.78 -6.52
CA LYS A 187 -4.96 -7.97 -5.62
C LYS A 187 -5.43 -8.20 -4.19
N VAL A 188 -4.65 -8.94 -3.39
CA VAL A 188 -4.93 -9.13 -1.97
C VAL A 188 -4.67 -7.80 -1.24
N LYS A 189 -5.71 -7.19 -0.70
CA LYS A 189 -5.58 -6.05 0.20
C LYS A 189 -5.80 -6.53 1.62
N LYS A 190 -4.78 -6.44 2.47
CA LYS A 190 -4.98 -6.52 3.92
C LYS A 190 -5.61 -5.19 4.34
N LEU A 191 -6.81 -5.23 4.89
CA LEU A 191 -7.36 -4.09 5.59
C LEU A 191 -6.46 -3.85 6.80
N GLY A 192 -5.83 -2.68 6.87
CA GLY A 192 -5.18 -2.23 8.10
C GLY A 192 -6.26 -2.09 9.16
N VAL A 193 -6.34 -3.05 10.08
CA VAL A 193 -7.16 -2.89 11.29
C VAL A 193 -6.42 -1.88 12.15
N ILE A 194 -7.01 -0.70 12.32
CA ILE A 194 -6.54 0.30 13.28
C ILE A 194 -6.92 -0.25 14.67
N THR A 195 -5.93 -0.71 15.45
CA THR A 195 -6.17 -1.30 16.77
C THR A 195 -6.29 -0.25 17.88
N ALA A 196 -5.77 0.96 17.68
CA ALA A 196 -5.98 2.08 18.58
C ALA A 196 -5.71 3.43 17.88
N ILE A 197 -6.56 4.42 18.15
CA ILE A 197 -6.28 5.84 17.87
C ILE A 197 -6.03 6.48 19.23
N VAL A 198 -4.78 6.86 19.51
CA VAL A 198 -4.43 7.70 20.66
C VAL A 198 -4.45 9.14 20.16
N MET A 199 -5.36 9.96 20.66
CA MET A 199 -5.46 11.38 20.32
C MET A 199 -4.85 12.19 21.45
N SER A 200 -3.76 12.91 21.19
CA SER A 200 -3.33 14.03 22.03
C SER A 200 -3.68 15.32 21.27
N ILE A 201 -4.41 16.24 21.91
CA ILE A 201 -4.61 17.60 21.41
C ILE A 201 -3.61 18.48 22.14
N PHE A 202 -2.64 19.03 21.41
CA PHE A 202 -1.83 20.14 21.86
C PHE A 202 -2.50 21.45 21.44
N ASP A 203 -2.83 22.31 22.41
CA ASP A 203 -3.33 23.67 22.20
C ASP A 203 -2.15 24.64 22.24
N GLU A 204 -1.64 25.00 21.07
CA GLU A 204 -0.47 25.89 20.90
C GLU A 204 -0.80 27.37 21.23
N THR A 205 -2.10 27.71 21.31
CA THR A 205 -2.56 29.08 21.61
C THR A 205 -2.43 29.45 23.09
N LYS A 206 -2.28 28.45 23.97
CA LYS A 206 -2.06 28.66 25.39
C LYS A 206 -0.58 28.47 25.69
N GLY A 207 0.19 29.54 25.48
CA GLY A 207 1.53 29.65 26.06
C GLY A 207 1.48 29.21 27.52
N THR A 208 2.32 28.23 27.87
CA THR A 208 2.45 27.60 29.19
C THR A 208 1.18 27.65 30.04
N ILE A 209 0.37 26.60 29.99
CA ILE A 209 -0.67 26.39 31.00
C ILE A 209 0.04 26.22 32.35
N ASP A 210 0.14 27.30 33.11
CA ASP A 210 0.40 27.23 34.55
C ASP A 210 -0.88 26.70 35.19
N LEU A 211 -0.87 25.40 35.51
CA LEU A 211 -1.98 24.68 36.14
C LEU A 211 -2.31 25.21 37.55
N GLY A 212 -1.62 26.25 38.05
CA GLY A 212 -1.88 26.87 39.33
C GLY A 212 -3.01 27.89 39.36
N ASP A 213 -3.27 28.65 38.27
CA ASP A 213 -4.04 29.91 38.41
C ASP A 213 -5.06 30.24 37.31
N SER A 214 -5.24 29.41 36.29
CA SER A 214 -6.23 29.69 35.24
C SER A 214 -7.64 29.26 35.64
N GLN A 215 -8.39 30.13 36.32
CA GLN A 215 -9.84 29.97 36.50
C GLN A 215 -10.61 30.57 35.30
N PRO A 216 -11.68 29.93 34.80
CA PRO A 216 -12.64 30.59 33.91
C PRO A 216 -13.44 31.66 34.69
N GLU A 217 -13.48 32.89 34.16
CA GLU A 217 -14.08 34.09 34.81
C GLU A 217 -15.53 33.90 35.32
N LEU A 218 -16.26 32.93 34.77
CA LEU A 218 -17.66 32.66 35.15
C LEU A 218 -17.84 31.98 36.52
N LYS A 219 -16.76 31.52 37.17
CA LYS A 219 -16.82 30.84 38.49
C LYS A 219 -15.90 31.44 39.56
N ALA A 220 -15.29 32.59 39.31
CA ALA A 220 -14.33 33.23 40.22
C ALA A 220 -14.93 33.70 41.57
N HIS A 221 -16.25 33.61 41.76
CA HIS A 221 -16.96 34.07 42.96
C HIS A 221 -17.93 33.03 43.57
N ASP A 222 -17.85 31.77 43.13
CA ASP A 222 -18.71 30.69 43.66
C ASP A 222 -17.98 29.92 44.79
N ASP A 223 -18.21 30.35 46.03
CA ASP A 223 -17.56 29.83 47.26
C ASP A 223 -18.33 28.63 47.88
N SER A 224 -18.93 27.78 47.04
CA SER A 224 -19.67 26.60 47.54
C SER A 224 -18.71 25.44 47.87
N GLU A 225 -18.91 24.82 49.05
CA GLU A 225 -18.12 23.69 49.58
C GLU A 225 -18.07 22.45 48.65
N SER A 226 -18.93 22.42 47.62
CA SER A 226 -18.96 21.35 46.60
C SER A 226 -17.87 21.46 45.54
N GLN A 227 -17.16 22.59 45.46
CA GLN A 227 -16.07 22.85 44.50
C GLN A 227 -14.67 22.76 45.11
N ASP A 228 -14.57 22.58 46.43
CA ASP A 228 -13.31 22.44 47.15
C ASP A 228 -12.60 21.12 46.83
N LEU A 229 -11.28 21.24 46.61
CA LEU A 229 -10.37 20.12 46.40
C LEU A 229 -10.24 19.28 47.69
N LYS A 230 -11.03 18.21 47.80
CA LYS A 230 -10.82 17.22 48.87
C LYS A 230 -9.63 16.33 48.51
N GLY A 231 -8.53 16.51 49.24
CA GLY A 231 -7.34 15.66 49.13
C GLY A 231 -7.50 14.36 49.92
N ASP A 232 -7.15 13.23 49.31
CA ASP A 232 -7.00 11.96 50.02
C ASP A 232 -5.67 11.98 50.81
N PRO A 233 -5.70 11.93 52.16
CA PRO A 233 -4.51 12.05 52.99
C PRO A 233 -3.55 10.85 52.91
N VAL A 234 -3.91 9.78 52.19
CA VAL A 234 -3.04 8.59 52.02
C VAL A 234 -2.25 8.64 50.71
N THR A 235 -2.84 9.17 49.63
CA THR A 235 -2.22 9.21 48.29
C THR A 235 -1.75 10.60 47.85
N GLY A 236 -2.13 11.65 48.58
CA GLY A 236 -1.75 13.04 48.29
C GLY A 236 -2.36 13.58 46.99
N LYS A 237 -3.41 12.94 46.47
CA LYS A 237 -4.09 13.36 45.23
C LYS A 237 -5.44 14.00 45.53
N SER A 238 -5.73 15.10 44.84
CA SER A 238 -6.97 15.86 44.93
C SER A 238 -7.85 15.53 43.72
N PHE A 239 -9.16 15.37 43.92
CA PHE A 239 -10.10 15.17 42.83
C PHE A 239 -11.05 16.36 42.72
N LYS A 240 -11.29 16.86 41.50
CA LYS A 240 -12.39 17.78 41.19
C LYS A 240 -13.50 16.98 40.51
N THR A 241 -14.73 17.13 40.99
CA THR A 241 -15.88 16.30 40.58
C THR A 241 -16.45 16.64 39.21
N ASP A 242 -16.10 17.77 38.58
CA ASP A 242 -16.81 18.21 37.37
C ASP A 242 -15.93 18.97 36.38
N THR A 243 -14.99 18.26 35.77
CA THR A 243 -14.29 18.76 34.57
C THR A 243 -14.15 17.59 33.62
N VAL A 244 -14.81 17.67 32.47
CA VAL A 244 -14.56 16.78 31.32
C VAL A 244 -13.19 17.14 30.76
N ALA A 245 -12.14 16.71 31.46
CA ALA A 245 -10.79 16.64 30.92
C ALA A 245 -10.69 15.28 30.24
N LEU A 246 -10.95 15.27 28.93
CA LEU A 246 -10.60 14.13 28.07
C LEU A 246 -9.08 14.16 27.86
N ALA A 247 -8.34 13.89 28.94
CA ALA A 247 -6.91 13.63 28.89
C ALA A 247 -6.73 12.18 28.43
N ILE A 248 -6.64 11.98 27.12
CA ILE A 248 -6.06 10.75 26.58
C ILE A 248 -4.56 10.96 26.63
N THR A 249 -4.01 10.59 27.78
CA THR A 249 -2.59 10.56 28.02
C THR A 249 -2.01 9.43 27.17
N THR A 250 -0.93 9.70 26.42
CA THR A 250 -0.03 8.62 25.98
C THR A 250 0.40 7.85 27.22
N TYR A 251 0.88 6.61 27.10
CA TYR A 251 1.45 5.91 28.27
C TYR A 251 2.47 6.83 28.96
N LYS A 252 2.11 7.33 30.16
CA LYS A 252 2.87 8.29 30.98
C LYS A 252 3.04 9.73 30.45
N ASP A 253 2.18 10.22 29.56
CA ASP A 253 2.23 11.62 29.07
C ASP A 253 3.58 12.01 28.46
N TYR A 254 4.22 11.10 27.73
CA TYR A 254 5.44 11.43 27.02
C TYR A 254 5.16 12.39 25.89
N ASP A 255 6.05 13.39 25.76
CA ASP A 255 6.06 14.31 24.63
C ASP A 255 6.72 13.64 23.43
N ALA A 256 6.18 13.85 22.23
CA ALA A 256 6.70 13.26 21.00
C ALA A 256 7.32 14.36 20.15
N ILE A 257 8.65 14.38 20.08
CA ILE A 257 9.41 15.38 19.34
C ILE A 257 9.76 14.79 17.98
N VAL A 258 9.30 15.45 16.93
CA VAL A 258 9.53 15.06 15.55
C VAL A 258 10.65 15.94 14.98
N THR A 259 11.58 15.33 14.27
CA THR A 259 12.61 16.05 13.52
C THR A 259 12.87 15.30 12.22
N ASN A 260 12.48 15.91 11.10
CA ASN A 260 12.49 15.27 9.77
C ASN A 260 11.70 13.96 9.75
N ASN A 261 12.41 12.83 9.77
CA ASN A 261 11.88 11.47 9.71
C ASN A 261 12.09 10.71 11.02
N ILE A 262 12.59 11.37 12.07
CA ILE A 262 12.88 10.72 13.35
C ILE A 262 11.92 11.28 14.38
N VAL A 263 11.32 10.40 15.18
CA VAL A 263 10.52 10.76 16.34
C VAL A 263 11.19 10.21 17.59
N VAL A 264 11.42 11.09 18.55
CA VAL A 264 11.97 10.77 19.86
C VAL A 264 10.95 11.13 20.94
N LEU A 265 10.96 10.37 22.03
CA LEU A 265 10.10 10.63 23.18
C LEU A 265 10.86 11.47 24.22
N GLY A 266 10.15 12.41 24.85
CA GLY A 266 10.65 13.20 25.96
C GLY A 266 9.83 13.04 27.25
N ASP A 267 10.51 13.06 28.40
CA ASP A 267 9.90 13.24 29.73
C ASP A 267 10.50 14.49 30.37
N LYS A 268 9.67 15.36 30.95
CA LYS A 268 10.08 16.57 31.71
C LYS A 268 11.13 17.44 31.01
N GLY A 269 11.05 17.58 29.68
CA GLY A 269 11.93 18.44 28.89
C GLY A 269 13.29 17.84 28.52
N ILE A 270 13.52 16.54 28.75
CA ILE A 270 14.70 15.82 28.28
C ILE A 270 14.26 14.89 27.14
N ALA A 271 14.79 15.12 25.93
CA ALA A 271 14.49 14.32 24.74
C ALA A 271 15.41 13.09 24.63
N GLY A 272 14.87 11.95 24.19
CA GLY A 272 15.64 10.78 23.77
C GLY A 272 16.07 9.82 24.89
N GLU A 273 15.52 9.92 26.10
CA GLU A 273 15.83 8.99 27.19
C GLU A 273 14.93 7.74 27.18
N ILE A 274 13.74 7.83 26.57
CA ILE A 274 12.73 6.78 26.63
C ILE A 274 12.83 5.86 25.42
N ASN A 275 12.84 4.56 25.69
CA ASN A 275 12.80 3.53 24.66
C ASN A 275 11.37 3.36 24.12
N TRP A 276 11.22 3.42 22.79
CA TRP A 276 9.93 3.25 22.12
C TRP A 276 9.31 1.87 22.34
N ARG A 277 10.13 0.83 22.56
CA ARG A 277 9.66 -0.54 22.85
C ARG A 277 8.76 -0.58 24.08
N THR A 278 9.08 0.17 25.13
CA THR A 278 8.25 0.24 26.34
C THR A 278 6.86 0.83 26.05
N VAL A 279 6.79 1.82 25.16
CA VAL A 279 5.51 2.41 24.75
C VAL A 279 4.75 1.45 23.83
N LEU A 280 5.41 0.89 22.83
CA LEU A 280 4.80 -0.02 21.86
C LEU A 280 4.27 -1.31 22.50
N GLU A 281 4.98 -1.89 23.46
CA GLU A 281 4.54 -3.08 24.20
C GLU A 281 3.42 -2.78 25.22
N SER A 282 3.32 -1.54 25.69
CA SER A 282 2.25 -1.12 26.60
C SER A 282 0.92 -0.85 25.89
N LEU A 283 0.96 -0.63 24.57
CA LEU A 283 -0.21 -0.34 23.74
C LEU A 283 -0.85 -1.64 23.24
N PRO A 284 -2.20 -1.69 23.12
CA PRO A 284 -2.88 -2.86 22.57
C PRO A 284 -2.59 -3.03 21.07
N GLY A 285 -1.91 -4.12 20.73
CA GLY A 285 -1.55 -4.47 19.35
C GLY A 285 -0.12 -5.00 19.27
N GLU A 286 0.25 -5.55 18.13
CA GLU A 286 1.64 -5.93 17.86
C GLU A 286 2.25 -4.88 16.91
N TYR A 287 3.37 -4.31 17.31
CA TYR A 287 4.15 -3.43 16.44
C TYR A 287 4.75 -4.25 15.30
N ILE A 288 4.50 -3.83 14.06
CA ILE A 288 5.09 -4.43 12.86
C ILE A 288 5.75 -3.33 12.06
N ALA A 289 7.08 -3.44 11.91
CA ALA A 289 7.89 -2.48 11.17
C ALA A 289 7.33 -2.24 9.75
N GLY A 290 7.12 -0.97 9.40
CA GLY A 290 6.64 -0.55 8.08
C GLY A 290 5.13 -0.74 7.83
N LEU A 291 4.38 -1.37 8.74
CA LEU A 291 2.92 -1.49 8.66
C LEU A 291 2.20 -0.69 9.75
N SER A 292 2.78 -0.63 10.94
CA SER A 292 2.28 0.23 12.00
C SER A 292 2.31 1.70 11.55
N LYS A 293 1.29 2.46 11.94
CA LYS A 293 1.15 3.88 11.57
C LYS A 293 1.12 4.76 12.81
N ILE A 294 1.74 5.93 12.72
CA ILE A 294 1.62 7.02 13.68
C ILE A 294 0.67 8.08 13.11
N TYR A 295 -0.18 8.63 13.97
CA TYR A 295 -1.08 9.73 13.67
C TYR A 295 -0.70 10.89 14.58
N LEU A 296 -0.26 11.99 14.00
CA LEU A 296 0.00 13.23 14.70
C LEU A 296 -1.10 14.22 14.34
N ASN A 297 -1.95 14.54 15.31
CA ASN A 297 -3.04 15.48 15.10
C ASN A 297 -2.57 16.88 15.44
N ARG A 298 -2.70 17.79 14.47
CA ARG A 298 -2.52 19.22 14.68
C ARG A 298 -3.86 19.93 14.50
N LEU A 299 -4.06 21.02 15.24
CA LEU A 299 -5.28 21.84 15.16
C LEU A 299 -5.39 22.59 13.82
N ASP A 300 -4.27 22.87 13.15
CA ASP A 300 -4.20 23.67 11.93
C ASP A 300 -4.37 22.87 10.63
N LEU A 301 -3.80 21.66 10.57
CA LEU A 301 -3.73 20.84 9.35
C LEU A 301 -4.58 19.57 9.41
N GLY A 302 -4.99 19.15 10.61
CA GLY A 302 -5.58 17.84 10.86
C GLY A 302 -4.52 16.76 11.16
N SER A 303 -4.78 15.53 10.74
CA SER A 303 -3.93 14.37 11.06
C SER A 303 -2.82 14.18 10.03
N VAL A 304 -1.57 14.33 10.45
CA VAL A 304 -0.38 13.91 9.70
C VAL A 304 -0.13 12.43 9.98
N ILE A 305 0.02 11.62 8.93
CA ILE A 305 0.09 10.16 9.04
C ILE A 305 1.43 9.67 8.50
N GLY A 306 2.06 8.73 9.19
CA GLY A 306 3.26 8.07 8.71
C GLY A 306 3.32 6.60 9.09
N THR A 307 4.04 5.79 8.32
CA THR A 307 4.38 4.41 8.70
C THR A 307 5.66 4.41 9.53
N ILE A 308 5.68 3.64 10.62
CA ILE A 308 6.75 3.66 11.60
C ILE A 308 7.67 2.43 11.51
N ALA A 309 8.95 2.64 11.77
CA ALA A 309 9.97 1.62 11.95
C ALA A 309 10.89 2.01 13.13
N LEU A 310 11.01 1.15 14.13
CA LEU A 310 11.99 1.27 15.21
C LEU A 310 13.40 1.19 14.61
N ASN A 311 14.30 2.07 15.05
CA ASN A 311 15.69 2.01 14.63
C ASN A 311 16.41 0.88 15.38
N ASP A 312 16.95 -0.10 14.65
CA ASP A 312 17.66 -1.26 15.23
C ASP A 312 18.98 -0.89 15.93
N LEU A 313 19.56 0.27 15.60
CA LEU A 313 20.80 0.76 16.22
C LEU A 313 20.53 1.58 17.48
N ASP A 314 19.34 2.19 17.59
CA ASP A 314 18.94 3.04 18.70
C ASP A 314 17.42 2.99 18.89
N GLU A 315 16.97 2.18 19.85
CA GLU A 315 15.54 1.97 20.14
C GLU A 315 14.85 3.18 20.79
N THR A 316 15.58 4.27 21.09
CA THR A 316 14.98 5.56 21.51
C THR A 316 14.44 6.36 20.32
N GLN A 317 14.79 5.95 19.10
CA GLN A 317 14.41 6.61 17.86
C GLN A 317 13.45 5.77 17.04
N LEU A 318 12.40 6.43 16.56
CA LEU A 318 11.45 5.84 15.64
C LEU A 318 11.56 6.55 14.30
N ILE A 319 11.86 5.78 13.25
CA ILE A 319 11.96 6.24 11.87
C ILE A 319 10.56 6.23 11.28
N VAL A 320 10.10 7.39 10.83
CA VAL A 320 8.80 7.59 10.20
C VAL A 320 8.97 7.86 8.72
N ASN A 321 8.25 7.09 7.92
CA ASN A 321 8.00 7.41 6.52
C ASN A 321 6.63 8.08 6.41
N TRP A 322 6.63 9.40 6.23
CA TRP A 322 5.43 10.23 6.18
C TRP A 322 4.66 10.02 4.88
N ASP A 323 3.34 10.04 4.96
CA ASP A 323 2.45 10.04 3.80
C ASP A 323 2.41 11.46 3.20
N THR A 324 2.92 11.61 1.98
CA THR A 324 3.04 12.89 1.30
C THR A 324 1.71 13.56 1.02
N ASP A 325 0.61 12.80 1.01
CA ASP A 325 -0.74 13.34 0.81
C ASP A 325 -1.33 13.94 2.10
N THR A 326 -0.71 13.68 3.25
CA THR A 326 -1.14 14.18 4.56
C THR A 326 -0.36 15.38 5.07
N ILE A 327 0.71 15.78 4.35
CA ILE A 327 1.52 16.96 4.66
C ILE A 327 1.14 18.14 3.76
N PRO A 328 1.29 19.39 4.23
CA PRO A 328 0.99 20.56 3.42
C PRO A 328 1.98 20.66 2.25
N THR A 329 1.47 20.98 1.07
CA THR A 329 2.33 21.30 -0.07
C THR A 329 2.88 22.72 0.04
N ASN A 330 4.07 22.94 -0.51
CA ASN A 330 4.68 24.27 -0.51
C ASN A 330 3.79 25.28 -1.23
N SER A 331 3.71 26.48 -0.66
CA SER A 331 3.08 27.61 -1.32
C SER A 331 3.91 28.07 -2.50
N ILE A 332 3.23 28.42 -3.59
CA ILE A 332 3.88 28.91 -4.80
C ILE A 332 4.13 30.41 -4.64
N PHE A 333 5.39 30.82 -4.65
CA PHE A 333 5.77 32.24 -4.73
C PHE A 333 6.18 32.55 -6.17
N VAL A 334 5.58 33.59 -6.74
CA VAL A 334 5.91 34.06 -8.10
C VAL A 334 7.07 35.03 -8.00
N GLY A 335 8.23 34.63 -8.51
CA GLY A 335 9.44 35.45 -8.51
C GLY A 335 9.79 36.03 -9.88
N PRO A 336 10.72 36.99 -9.94
CA PRO A 336 11.16 37.62 -11.18
C PRO A 336 11.88 36.68 -12.16
N ALA A 337 12.60 35.68 -11.67
CA ALA A 337 13.32 34.72 -12.52
C ALA A 337 12.64 33.34 -12.54
N ILE A 338 12.13 32.87 -11.40
CA ILE A 338 11.54 31.53 -11.26
C ILE A 338 10.29 31.57 -10.37
N THR A 339 9.29 30.77 -10.72
CA THR A 339 8.14 30.47 -9.84
C THR A 339 8.38 29.13 -9.14
N LYS A 340 8.69 29.15 -7.84
CA LYS A 340 8.89 27.96 -7.00
C LYS A 340 8.28 28.13 -5.60
N GLY A 341 8.25 27.06 -4.81
CA GLY A 341 7.81 27.09 -3.40
C GLY A 341 8.93 26.75 -2.41
N THR A 342 10.17 26.76 -2.89
CA THR A 342 11.35 26.36 -2.11
C THR A 342 12.29 27.54 -1.92
N ILE A 343 13.04 27.51 -0.82
CA ILE A 343 14.11 28.45 -0.50
C ILE A 343 15.46 27.72 -0.54
N ASP A 344 16.49 28.40 -1.00
CA ASP A 344 17.83 27.81 -1.11
C ASP A 344 18.62 28.01 0.19
N TYR A 345 18.49 29.20 0.80
CA TYR A 345 19.22 29.57 2.01
C TYR A 345 18.35 30.33 3.02
N ILE A 346 18.72 30.20 4.29
CA ILE A 346 18.22 31.02 5.40
C ILE A 346 19.43 31.80 5.91
N ILE A 347 19.36 33.13 5.84
CA ILE A 347 20.54 33.99 6.04
C ILE A 347 20.23 35.11 7.03
N ASP A 348 21.15 35.31 7.95
CA ASP A 348 21.27 36.56 8.70
C ASP A 348 22.09 37.56 7.86
N PRO A 349 21.46 38.65 7.38
CA PRO A 349 22.12 39.61 6.49
C PRO A 349 23.24 40.40 7.16
N THR A 350 23.30 40.44 8.50
CA THR A 350 24.34 41.14 9.25
C THR A 350 25.65 40.34 9.36
N ARG A 351 25.57 39.01 9.14
CA ARG A 351 26.70 38.09 9.30
C ARG A 351 27.22 37.51 7.99
N THR A 352 26.44 37.62 6.92
CA THR A 352 26.72 36.92 5.66
C THR A 352 26.73 37.90 4.48
N ASN A 353 27.77 37.82 3.65
CA ASN A 353 27.83 38.55 2.39
C ASN A 353 27.32 37.63 1.26
N PRO A 354 26.25 38.00 0.53
CA PRO A 354 25.65 37.15 -0.50
C PRO A 354 26.34 37.22 -1.87
N THR A 355 27.47 37.92 -2.02
CA THR A 355 28.12 38.15 -3.33
C THR A 355 28.41 36.85 -4.08
N ASP A 356 28.87 35.82 -3.38
CA ASP A 356 29.14 34.49 -3.98
C ASP A 356 27.86 33.66 -4.22
N LEU A 357 26.71 34.12 -3.71
CA LEU A 357 25.40 33.48 -3.82
C LEU A 357 24.52 34.12 -4.90
N LYS A 358 25.00 35.15 -5.62
CA LYS A 358 24.24 35.85 -6.67
C LYS A 358 24.14 35.01 -7.95
N GLN A 359 23.25 34.01 -7.95
CA GLN A 359 22.87 33.24 -9.14
C GLN A 359 21.36 33.39 -9.39
N SER A 360 20.97 33.48 -10.67
CA SER A 360 19.56 33.59 -11.07
C SER A 360 18.66 32.58 -10.37
N GLY A 361 17.57 33.05 -9.78
CA GLY A 361 16.53 32.21 -9.17
C GLY A 361 16.89 31.63 -7.80
N ILE A 362 18.00 32.07 -7.19
CA ILE A 362 18.29 31.78 -5.77
C ILE A 362 17.34 32.59 -4.90
N ARG A 363 16.76 31.90 -3.90
CA ARG A 363 15.88 32.47 -2.89
C ARG A 363 16.48 32.37 -1.51
N VAL A 364 16.36 33.47 -0.78
CA VAL A 364 16.88 33.61 0.57
C VAL A 364 15.76 34.04 1.50
N LEU A 365 15.59 33.31 2.59
CA LEU A 365 14.78 33.75 3.73
C LEU A 365 15.65 34.57 4.69
N LEU A 366 15.18 35.76 5.05
CA LEU A 366 15.93 36.70 5.88
C LEU A 366 15.62 36.52 7.38
N LEU A 367 16.67 36.41 8.19
CA LEU A 367 16.58 36.39 9.65
C LEU A 367 16.70 37.79 10.30
N GLY A 368 16.92 38.82 9.50
CA GLY A 368 17.09 40.20 9.95
C GLY A 368 16.78 41.20 8.84
N ASP A 369 16.65 42.47 9.19
CA ASP A 369 16.36 43.53 8.23
C ASP A 369 17.59 43.88 7.37
N ILE A 370 17.33 44.31 6.14
CA ILE A 370 18.32 44.86 5.20
C ILE A 370 17.94 46.29 4.89
N GLY A 371 18.79 47.24 5.27
CA GLY A 371 18.58 48.65 4.96
C GLY A 371 17.36 49.26 5.65
N ALA A 372 17.06 50.51 5.31
CA ALA A 372 15.88 51.26 5.74
C ALA A 372 15.66 52.42 4.76
N ASP A 373 14.40 52.82 4.53
CA ASP A 373 14.06 53.90 3.58
C ASP A 373 14.69 55.27 3.93
N ILE A 374 15.06 55.46 5.19
CA ILE A 374 15.69 56.69 5.67
C ILE A 374 17.21 56.72 5.45
N ASN A 375 17.80 55.60 5.03
CA ASN A 375 19.24 55.52 4.82
C ASN A 375 19.62 56.33 3.57
N THR A 376 20.70 57.12 3.69
CA THR A 376 21.28 57.82 2.54
C THR A 376 22.08 56.87 1.64
N ASP A 377 22.51 55.74 2.19
CA ASP A 377 23.24 54.67 1.50
C ASP A 377 22.94 53.34 2.22
N GLY A 378 22.54 52.30 1.48
CA GLY A 378 22.16 51.00 2.00
C GLY A 378 23.31 50.01 2.11
N ALA A 379 22.98 48.74 2.38
CA ALA A 379 23.98 47.71 2.59
C ALA A 379 24.65 47.29 1.27
N ASP A 380 25.93 47.66 1.09
CA ASP A 380 26.72 47.40 -0.14
C ASP A 380 26.63 45.96 -0.65
N ALA A 381 26.66 44.99 0.25
CA ALA A 381 26.64 43.57 -0.10
C ALA A 381 25.33 43.14 -0.79
N TRP A 382 24.24 43.86 -0.54
CA TRP A 382 22.89 43.57 -1.01
C TRP A 382 22.44 44.49 -2.16
N LYS A 383 23.31 45.38 -2.64
CA LYS A 383 23.02 46.24 -3.79
C LYS A 383 22.81 45.45 -5.08
N ASP A 384 21.98 46.01 -5.95
CA ASP A 384 21.80 45.54 -7.33
C ASP A 384 23.04 45.85 -8.19
N THR A 385 23.04 45.41 -9.45
CA THR A 385 24.19 45.67 -10.36
C THR A 385 24.33 47.14 -10.77
N SER A 386 23.28 47.94 -10.60
CA SER A 386 23.22 49.38 -10.90
C SER A 386 23.58 50.26 -9.68
N GLY A 387 23.81 49.65 -8.51
CA GLY A 387 24.13 50.31 -7.26
C GLY A 387 22.91 50.78 -6.44
N ASN A 388 21.68 50.37 -6.79
CA ASN A 388 20.50 50.66 -5.98
C ASN A 388 20.45 49.78 -4.73
N ASP A 389 19.93 50.36 -3.66
CA ASP A 389 19.78 49.71 -2.36
C ASP A 389 18.57 48.79 -2.30
N LEU A 390 18.74 47.62 -1.67
CA LEU A 390 17.64 46.76 -1.26
C LEU A 390 17.18 47.17 0.14
N VAL A 391 15.87 47.39 0.29
CA VAL A 391 15.20 47.49 1.59
C VAL A 391 14.29 46.27 1.74
N ALA A 392 14.56 45.43 2.74
CA ALA A 392 13.78 44.23 3.05
C ALA A 392 13.74 44.00 4.56
N SER A 393 12.66 43.42 5.06
CA SER A 393 12.45 43.19 6.49
C SER A 393 12.77 41.75 6.88
N THR A 394 12.90 41.53 8.18
CA THR A 394 12.98 40.19 8.78
C THR A 394 11.79 39.33 8.33
N ASN A 395 12.03 38.04 8.10
CA ASN A 395 11.08 37.04 7.59
C ASN A 395 10.65 37.20 6.12
N ASP A 396 11.15 38.21 5.40
CA ASP A 396 10.93 38.31 3.96
C ASP A 396 11.68 37.21 3.20
N ILE A 397 11.10 36.79 2.07
CA ILE A 397 11.80 35.95 1.09
C ILE A 397 12.16 36.83 -0.10
N ILE A 398 13.45 36.84 -0.44
CA ILE A 398 13.99 37.58 -1.58
C ILE A 398 14.53 36.64 -2.66
N GLU A 399 14.49 37.06 -3.91
CA GLU A 399 14.99 36.33 -5.09
C GLU A 399 15.95 37.20 -5.91
N TRP A 400 17.05 36.61 -6.38
CA TRP A 400 17.99 37.28 -7.29
C TRP A 400 17.69 36.95 -8.76
N ASP A 401 17.55 37.95 -9.63
CA ASP A 401 17.17 37.78 -11.05
C ASP A 401 18.31 38.01 -12.07
N ASN A 402 19.57 37.99 -11.60
CA ASN A 402 20.80 38.43 -12.30
C ASN A 402 21.04 39.94 -12.33
N ASN A 403 20.05 40.75 -11.94
CA ASN A 403 20.17 42.20 -11.94
C ASN A 403 20.00 42.78 -10.53
N ALA A 404 18.95 42.37 -9.82
CA ALA A 404 18.57 42.89 -8.51
C ALA A 404 17.99 41.79 -7.59
N TRP A 405 18.01 42.06 -6.28
CA TRP A 405 17.22 41.31 -5.31
C TRP A 405 15.79 41.86 -5.31
N THR A 406 14.81 40.98 -5.39
CA THR A 406 13.39 41.34 -5.35
C THR A 406 12.70 40.58 -4.23
N ILE A 407 11.85 41.25 -3.44
CA ILE A 407 11.01 40.60 -2.43
C ILE A 407 9.93 39.80 -3.16
N VAL A 408 9.89 38.48 -2.92
CA VAL A 408 8.89 37.55 -3.47
C VAL A 408 7.83 37.15 -2.43
N PHE A 409 8.14 37.36 -1.15
CA PHE A 409 7.19 37.28 -0.05
C PHE A 409 7.51 38.38 0.96
N ASN A 410 6.55 39.26 1.21
CA ASN A 410 6.63 40.32 2.21
C ASN A 410 5.91 39.86 3.48
N ALA A 411 6.66 39.66 4.55
CA ALA A 411 6.14 39.20 5.84
C ALA A 411 5.27 40.27 6.52
N SER A 412 5.65 41.55 6.38
CA SER A 412 4.93 42.68 7.00
C SER A 412 3.54 42.91 6.40
N GLU A 413 3.33 42.54 5.13
CA GLU A 413 2.03 42.59 4.48
C GLU A 413 1.13 41.39 4.83
N ASN A 414 1.69 40.37 5.49
CA ASN A 414 1.00 39.12 5.84
C ASN A 414 1.13 38.81 7.35
N ASP A 415 1.10 39.86 8.17
CA ASP A 415 1.26 39.80 9.63
C ASP A 415 -0.06 39.59 10.40
N GLY A 416 -1.18 39.49 9.67
CA GLY A 416 -2.51 39.30 10.26
C GLY A 416 -3.16 40.60 10.78
N SER A 417 -2.56 41.77 10.55
CA SER A 417 -3.10 43.08 10.95
C SER A 417 -4.49 43.36 10.34
N ASP A 418 -4.80 42.82 9.16
CA ASP A 418 -6.12 42.87 8.52
C ASP A 418 -7.03 41.67 8.90
N SER A 419 -6.80 41.02 10.05
CA SER A 419 -7.54 39.82 10.50
C SER A 419 -7.52 38.65 9.50
N THR A 420 -6.60 38.68 8.55
CA THR A 420 -6.37 37.64 7.55
C THR A 420 -4.90 37.29 7.54
N VAL A 421 -4.57 36.04 7.90
CA VAL A 421 -3.22 35.47 7.76
C VAL A 421 -3.29 34.44 6.65
N ASP A 422 -2.51 34.67 5.59
CA ASP A 422 -2.34 33.70 4.52
C ASP A 422 -1.18 32.78 4.91
N ILE A 423 -1.50 31.61 5.46
CA ILE A 423 -0.51 30.62 5.89
C ILE A 423 0.29 30.15 4.68
N LYS A 424 1.60 30.34 4.72
CA LYS A 424 2.53 29.92 3.67
C LYS A 424 3.43 28.78 4.12
N TYR A 425 3.78 27.91 3.18
CA TYR A 425 4.71 26.80 3.40
C TYR A 425 5.90 26.92 2.45
N ALA A 426 7.11 26.78 2.96
CA ALA A 426 8.33 26.82 2.15
C ALA A 426 9.35 25.77 2.63
N THR A 427 9.91 24.98 1.71
CA THR A 427 10.96 24.00 2.04
C THR A 427 12.35 24.57 1.76
N ASN A 428 13.24 24.44 2.73
CA ASN A 428 14.66 24.71 2.58
C ASN A 428 15.35 23.55 1.84
N LEU A 429 15.96 23.82 0.69
CA LEU A 429 16.62 22.81 -0.13
C LEU A 429 17.93 22.30 0.47
N ASN A 430 18.59 23.07 1.34
CA ASN A 430 19.84 22.66 1.98
C ASN A 430 19.59 21.69 3.15
N THR A 431 18.52 21.91 3.92
CA THR A 431 18.20 21.07 5.10
C THR A 431 17.09 20.04 4.84
N GLY A 432 16.28 20.22 3.80
CA GLY A 432 15.07 19.43 3.55
C GLY A 432 13.90 19.76 4.47
N ILE A 433 14.06 20.73 5.37
CA ILE A 433 13.05 21.10 6.37
C ILE A 433 12.02 22.05 5.74
N GLN A 434 10.74 21.77 5.99
CA GLN A 434 9.65 22.67 5.63
C GLN A 434 9.31 23.60 6.80
N TYR A 435 9.10 24.87 6.46
CA TYR A 435 8.72 25.92 7.38
C TYR A 435 7.31 26.42 7.05
N LYS A 436 6.58 26.84 8.08
CA LYS A 436 5.25 27.43 8.03
C LYS A 436 5.34 28.88 8.48
N TRP A 437 4.72 29.78 7.72
CA TRP A 437 4.44 31.14 8.14
C TRP A 437 3.11 31.19 8.90
N ASP A 438 3.14 31.64 10.15
CA ASP A 438 1.97 31.73 11.03
C ASP A 438 1.41 33.16 11.19
N GLY A 439 1.96 34.13 10.46
CA GLY A 439 1.65 35.56 10.60
C GLY A 439 2.64 36.31 11.49
N THR A 440 3.49 35.60 12.23
CA THR A 440 4.50 36.23 13.10
C THR A 440 5.92 35.77 12.79
N ALA A 441 6.12 34.47 12.54
CA ALA A 441 7.42 33.89 12.29
C ALA A 441 7.33 32.66 11.37
N TRP A 442 8.49 32.26 10.86
CA TRP A 442 8.67 30.97 10.21
C TRP A 442 8.98 29.89 11.25
N THR A 443 8.01 29.01 11.49
CA THR A 443 8.12 27.87 12.42
C THR A 443 8.24 26.55 11.67
N LEU A 444 8.69 25.48 12.34
CA LEU A 444 8.79 24.16 11.73
C LEU A 444 7.38 23.64 11.39
N SER A 445 7.20 23.11 10.18
CA SER A 445 5.89 22.60 9.75
C SER A 445 5.53 21.25 10.38
N PHE A 446 6.52 20.44 10.80
CA PHE A 446 6.33 19.18 11.51
C PHE A 446 7.64 18.68 12.11
#